data_AF-A0A1V4BKY5-F1
#
_entry.id   AF-A0A1V4BKY5-F1
#
_cell.length_a   1.000
_cell.length_b   1.000
_cell.length_c   1.000
_cell.angle_alpha   90.00
_cell.angle_beta   90.00
_cell.angle_gamma   90.00
#
_symmetry.space_group_name_H-M   'P 1'
#
loop_
_entity.id
_entity.type
_entity.pdbx_description
1 polymer ?
#
loop_
_entity_poly.entity_id
_entity_poly.type
_entity_poly.pdbx_seq_one_letter_code
_entity_poly.pdbx_strand_id
1 'polypeptide(L)'
;MGFFAWLGSLVDELIEWLGEGFLAFIKALARVLEAIWYTAVATVLIAAFGALATLYVIFYAGALLGETMMEIWDPGYPAKQSQVFKLKQAPQSSPLPTNRSEAKVLELENWS
;
A
#
# COMPACT_ATOMS: atom_id res chain seq x y z
N MET A 1 7.12 -53.29 10.06
CA MET A 1 7.28 -51.83 10.29
C MET A 1 6.63 -51.12 9.11
N GLY A 2 5.73 -50.17 9.38
CA GLY A 2 4.91 -49.55 8.33
C GLY A 2 5.69 -48.58 7.46
N PHE A 3 5.33 -48.51 6.17
CA PHE A 3 5.90 -47.59 5.17
C PHE A 3 6.00 -46.13 5.67
N PHE A 4 5.03 -45.68 6.46
CA PHE A 4 5.01 -44.34 7.03
C PHE A 4 6.05 -44.08 8.13
N ALA A 5 6.46 -45.12 8.87
CA ALA A 5 7.51 -44.99 9.88
C ALA A 5 8.91 -44.89 9.23
N TRP A 6 9.10 -45.60 8.11
CA TRP A 6 10.30 -45.49 7.28
C TRP A 6 10.38 -44.14 6.56
N LEU A 7 9.26 -43.63 6.04
CA LEU A 7 9.20 -42.30 5.44
C LEU A 7 9.47 -41.19 6.48
N GLY A 8 8.98 -41.38 7.71
CA GLY A 8 9.25 -40.49 8.84
C GLY A 8 10.75 -40.41 9.16
N SER A 9 11.44 -41.55 9.28
CA SER A 9 12.88 -41.53 9.61
C SER A 9 13.74 -40.93 8.50
N LEU A 10 13.35 -41.08 7.22
CA LEU A 10 14.04 -40.45 6.10
C LEU A 10 13.85 -38.94 6.05
N VAL A 11 12.66 -38.44 6.43
CA VAL A 11 12.40 -37.00 6.54
C VAL A 11 13.14 -36.41 7.73
N ASP A 12 13.18 -37.14 8.86
CA ASP A 12 13.95 -36.74 10.03
C ASP A 12 15.45 -36.70 9.71
N GLU A 13 16.00 -37.70 9.02
CA GLU A 13 17.39 -37.70 8.52
C GLU A 13 17.65 -36.57 7.52
N LEU A 14 16.69 -36.21 6.66
CA LEU A 14 16.82 -35.11 5.71
C LEU A 14 16.85 -33.74 6.42
N ILE A 15 16.02 -33.57 7.46
CA ILE A 15 15.98 -32.35 8.29
C ILE A 15 17.25 -32.23 9.13
N GLU A 16 17.75 -33.34 9.66
CA GLU A 16 19.02 -33.43 10.38
C GLU A 16 20.22 -33.15 9.45
N TRP A 17 20.16 -33.62 8.21
CA TRP A 17 21.15 -33.36 7.16
C TRP A 17 21.13 -31.93 6.63
N LEU A 18 19.97 -31.27 6.61
CA LEU A 18 19.84 -29.87 6.14
C LEU A 18 20.46 -28.87 7.13
N GLY A 19 20.42 -29.13 8.43
CA GLY A 19 21.20 -28.41 9.45
C GLY A 19 21.08 -26.86 9.48
N GLU A 20 21.84 -26.24 10.39
CA GLU A 20 21.93 -24.77 10.52
C GLU A 20 22.44 -24.08 9.25
N GLY A 21 23.27 -24.77 8.45
CA GLY A 21 23.86 -24.26 7.22
C GLY A 21 22.83 -24.02 6.11
N PHE A 22 21.90 -24.96 5.88
CA PHE A 22 20.83 -24.74 4.91
C PHE A 22 19.85 -23.66 5.38
N LEU A 23 19.54 -23.62 6.68
CA LEU A 23 18.73 -22.55 7.26
C LEU A 23 19.41 -21.17 7.08
N ALA A 24 20.72 -21.09 7.29
CA ALA A 24 21.51 -19.88 7.05
C ALA A 24 21.53 -19.49 5.56
N PHE A 25 21.63 -20.47 4.66
CA PHE A 25 21.56 -20.26 3.21
C PHE A 25 20.20 -19.72 2.77
N ILE A 26 19.09 -20.31 3.23
CA ILE A 26 17.74 -19.82 2.91
C ILE A 26 17.51 -18.41 3.46
N LYS A 27 17.98 -18.13 4.69
CA LYS A 27 17.92 -16.77 5.26
C LYS A 27 18.75 -15.76 4.46
N ALA A 28 19.93 -16.14 3.99
CA ALA A 28 20.75 -15.29 3.13
C ALA A 28 20.09 -15.04 1.77
N LEU A 29 19.53 -16.09 1.16
CA LEU A 29 18.80 -15.99 -0.10
C LEU A 29 17.57 -15.09 0.02
N ALA A 30 16.80 -15.23 1.10
CA ALA A 30 15.65 -14.37 1.37
C ALA A 30 16.07 -12.89 1.50
N ARG A 31 17.17 -12.60 2.21
CA ARG A 31 17.69 -11.22 2.33
C ARG A 31 18.15 -10.65 1.00
N VAL A 32 18.78 -11.46 0.15
CA VAL A 32 19.20 -11.02 -1.20
C VAL A 32 17.98 -10.73 -2.07
N LEU A 33 16.96 -11.60 -2.05
CA LEU A 33 15.70 -11.38 -2.75
C LEU A 33 14.97 -10.14 -2.25
N GLU A 34 14.95 -9.91 -0.94
CA GLU A 34 14.37 -8.73 -0.32
C GLU A 34 15.11 -7.45 -0.74
N ALA A 35 16.44 -7.48 -0.77
CA ALA A 35 17.25 -6.37 -1.27
C ALA A 35 16.97 -6.08 -2.75
N ILE A 36 16.91 -7.10 -3.60
CA ILE A 36 16.55 -6.94 -5.03
C ILE A 36 15.14 -6.39 -5.17
N TRP A 37 14.19 -6.87 -4.37
CA TRP A 37 12.83 -6.37 -4.35
C TRP A 37 12.81 -4.87 -4.06
N TYR A 38 13.41 -4.40 -2.97
CA TYR A 38 13.35 -3.00 -2.60
C TYR A 38 14.20 -2.06 -3.48
N THR A 39 15.30 -2.55 -4.07
CA THR A 39 16.23 -1.70 -4.85
C THR A 39 15.95 -1.66 -6.34
N ALA A 40 15.47 -2.76 -6.93
CA ALA A 40 15.30 -2.86 -8.37
C ALA A 40 13.82 -2.99 -8.78
N VAL A 41 13.01 -3.73 -8.02
CA VAL A 41 11.63 -3.99 -8.42
C VAL A 41 10.69 -2.92 -7.89
N ALA A 42 10.66 -2.70 -6.58
CA ALA A 42 9.82 -1.72 -5.92
C ALA A 42 10.14 -0.30 -6.42
N THR A 43 11.41 0.07 -6.54
CA THR A 43 11.81 1.39 -7.06
C THR A 43 11.29 1.63 -8.48
N VAL A 44 11.40 0.65 -9.37
CA VAL A 44 10.90 0.77 -10.75
C VAL A 44 9.37 0.79 -10.77
N LEU A 45 8.70 -0.02 -9.96
CA LEU A 45 7.24 -0.02 -9.85
C LEU A 45 6.72 1.30 -9.26
N ILE A 46 7.37 1.84 -8.23
CA ILE A 46 7.04 3.15 -7.64
C ILE A 46 7.30 4.25 -8.67
N ALA A 47 8.40 4.21 -9.41
CA ALA A 47 8.66 5.20 -10.46
C ALA A 47 7.65 5.11 -11.62
N ALA A 48 7.26 3.90 -12.04
CA ALA A 48 6.36 3.68 -13.16
C ALA A 48 4.89 3.92 -12.80
N PHE A 49 4.47 3.62 -11.56
CA PHE A 49 3.07 3.64 -11.15
C PHE A 49 2.76 4.60 -9.98
N GLY A 50 3.72 4.88 -9.11
CA GLY A 50 3.56 5.77 -7.94
C GLY A 50 3.93 7.24 -8.19
N ALA A 51 4.96 7.51 -9.01
CA ALA A 51 5.48 8.86 -9.23
C ALA A 51 4.64 9.73 -10.19
N LEU A 52 3.71 9.12 -10.95
CA LEU A 52 2.91 9.81 -11.98
C LEU A 52 1.42 9.91 -11.64
N ALA A 53 0.95 9.24 -10.58
CA ALA A 53 -0.45 9.25 -10.18
C ALA A 53 -0.67 10.29 -9.07
N THR A 54 -0.84 11.55 -9.45
CA THR A 54 -1.21 12.61 -8.51
C THR A 54 -2.68 12.43 -8.11
N LEU A 55 -2.95 12.01 -6.87
CA LEU A 55 -4.31 11.97 -6.35
C LEU A 55 -4.58 13.24 -5.54
N TYR A 56 -5.65 13.94 -5.91
CA TYR A 56 -6.13 15.11 -5.20
C TYR A 56 -7.17 14.71 -4.16
N VAL A 57 -7.00 15.24 -2.94
CA VAL A 57 -8.02 15.13 -1.89
C VAL A 57 -8.58 16.53 -1.64
N ILE A 58 -9.90 16.67 -1.78
CA ILE A 58 -10.61 17.96 -1.72
C ILE A 58 -11.64 17.88 -0.59
N PHE A 59 -11.63 18.86 0.31
CA PHE A 59 -12.55 18.91 1.46
C PHE A 59 -13.50 20.12 1.38
N TYR A 60 -14.81 19.88 1.52
CA TYR A 60 -15.84 20.92 1.49
C TYR A 60 -17.01 20.60 2.44
N ALA A 61 -17.83 21.59 2.74
CA ALA A 61 -19.02 21.44 3.58
C ALA A 61 -20.08 20.60 2.87
N GLY A 62 -20.73 19.70 3.62
CA GLY A 62 -21.89 18.96 3.15
C GLY A 62 -23.17 19.81 3.14
N ALA A 63 -24.27 19.21 2.68
CA ALA A 63 -25.57 19.87 2.66
C ALA A 63 -26.15 20.09 4.07
N LEU A 64 -25.72 19.26 5.03
CA LEU A 64 -26.12 19.38 6.43
C LEU A 64 -25.06 20.13 7.25
N LEU A 65 -25.53 20.95 8.20
CA LEU A 65 -24.65 21.74 9.05
C LEU A 65 -23.75 20.82 9.90
N GLY A 66 -22.43 20.99 9.78
CA GLY A 66 -21.44 20.14 10.44
C GLY A 66 -21.01 18.89 9.64
N GLU A 67 -21.59 18.65 8.46
CA GLU A 67 -21.15 17.57 7.57
C GLU A 67 -19.88 17.98 6.80
N THR A 68 -18.90 17.09 6.76
CA THR A 68 -17.69 17.23 5.94
C THR A 68 -17.73 16.27 4.78
N MET A 69 -17.49 16.76 3.56
CA MET A 69 -17.34 15.96 2.36
C MET A 69 -15.85 15.89 1.99
N MET A 70 -15.39 14.70 1.62
CA MET A 70 -14.05 14.45 1.09
C MET A 70 -14.19 13.86 -0.32
N GLU A 71 -13.66 14.55 -1.31
CA GLU A 71 -13.60 14.09 -2.69
C GLU A 71 -12.17 13.65 -3.02
N ILE A 72 -12.04 12.45 -3.60
CA ILE A 72 -10.79 11.94 -4.17
C ILE A 72 -10.91 12.01 -5.68
N TRP A 73 -9.99 12.75 -6.31
CA TRP A 73 -9.97 12.97 -7.75
C TRP A 73 -8.60 12.65 -8.35
N ASP A 74 -8.61 11.94 -9.48
CA ASP A 74 -7.42 11.61 -10.27
C ASP A 74 -7.44 12.41 -11.59
N PRO A 75 -6.49 13.35 -11.79
CA PRO A 75 -6.39 14.16 -12.98
C PRO A 75 -5.96 13.35 -14.22
N GLY A 76 -5.33 12.19 -14.04
CA GLY A 76 -4.93 11.29 -15.12
C GLY A 76 -6.12 10.58 -15.78
N TYR A 77 -7.29 10.57 -15.13
CA TYR A 77 -8.51 9.96 -15.64
C TYR A 77 -9.71 10.93 -15.53
N PRO A 78 -9.73 12.04 -16.29
CA PRO A 78 -10.77 13.07 -16.17
C PRO A 78 -12.18 12.55 -16.56
N ALA A 79 -12.25 11.45 -17.32
CA ALA A 79 -13.51 10.80 -17.69
C ALA A 79 -14.10 9.95 -16.56
N LYS A 80 -13.33 9.58 -15.53
CA LYS A 80 -13.83 8.87 -14.36
C LYS A 80 -14.39 9.87 -13.35
N GLN A 81 -15.57 9.56 -12.81
CA GLN A 81 -16.16 10.35 -11.74
C GLN A 81 -15.30 10.24 -10.47
N SER A 82 -15.08 11.38 -9.80
CA SER A 82 -14.43 11.41 -8.49
C SER A 82 -15.26 10.67 -7.45
N GLN A 83 -14.58 10.14 -6.43
CA GLN A 83 -15.22 9.42 -5.35
C GLN A 83 -15.43 10.36 -4.17
N VAL A 84 -16.65 10.43 -3.63
CA VAL A 84 -17.01 11.38 -2.57
C VAL A 84 -17.43 10.62 -1.32
N PHE A 85 -16.83 10.98 -0.20
CA PHE A 85 -17.03 10.36 1.11
C PHE A 85 -17.56 11.38 2.12
N LYS A 86 -18.39 10.90 3.04
CA LYS A 86 -18.86 11.68 4.20
C LYS A 86 -17.95 11.41 5.38
N LEU A 87 -17.40 12.46 5.96
CA LEU A 87 -16.57 12.41 7.16
C LEU A 87 -17.27 13.11 8.32
N LYS A 88 -17.02 12.60 9.53
CA LYS A 88 -17.52 13.23 10.77
C LYS A 88 -16.78 14.52 11.10
N GLN A 89 -15.52 14.64 10.69
CA GLN A 89 -14.67 15.78 10.99
C GLN A 89 -13.63 15.95 9.88
N ALA A 90 -13.42 17.19 9.44
CA ALA A 90 -12.37 17.52 8.49
C ALA A 90 -11.01 17.67 9.19
N PRO A 91 -9.91 17.37 8.47
CA PRO A 91 -8.56 17.66 8.96
C PRO A 91 -8.20 19.16 8.95
N GLN A 92 -9.14 20.04 8.57
CA GLN A 92 -8.92 21.49 8.47
C GLN A 92 -9.92 22.28 9.33
N SER A 93 -9.54 23.51 9.70
CA SER A 93 -10.33 24.39 10.55
C SER A 93 -11.61 24.85 9.85
N SER A 94 -12.72 24.86 10.60
CA SER A 94 -13.99 25.45 10.17
C SER A 94 -13.91 26.97 10.00
N PRO A 95 -14.75 27.58 9.15
CA PRO A 95 -15.75 26.94 8.31
C PRO A 95 -15.14 26.32 7.05
N LEU A 96 -15.69 25.17 6.64
CA LEU A 96 -15.33 24.54 5.37
C LEU A 96 -15.98 25.30 4.20
N PRO A 97 -15.31 25.37 3.05
CA PRO A 97 -15.86 25.98 1.85
C PRO A 97 -17.07 25.18 1.36
N THR A 98 -18.09 25.88 0.84
CA THR A 98 -19.32 25.24 0.34
C THR A 98 -19.18 24.77 -1.11
N ASN A 99 -18.33 25.45 -1.89
CA ASN A 99 -18.08 25.13 -3.29
C ASN A 99 -16.72 24.45 -3.48
N ARG A 100 -16.66 23.49 -4.40
CA ARG A 100 -15.42 22.80 -4.79
C ARG A 100 -14.33 23.77 -5.27
N SER A 101 -14.71 24.82 -6.00
CA SER A 101 -13.78 25.84 -6.50
C SER A 101 -13.11 26.66 -5.40
N GLU A 102 -13.69 26.68 -4.21
CA GLU A 102 -13.17 27.38 -3.03
C GLU A 102 -12.48 26.40 -2.06
N ALA A 103 -12.49 25.10 -2.39
CA ALA A 103 -11.94 24.06 -1.55
C ALA A 103 -10.42 24.05 -1.63
N LYS A 104 -9.79 23.90 -0.46
CA LYS A 104 -8.36 23.66 -0.39
C LYS A 104 -8.09 22.27 -0.97
N VAL A 105 -7.34 22.24 -2.07
CA VAL A 105 -6.84 21.02 -2.67
C VAL A 105 -5.62 20.59 -1.86
N LEU A 106 -5.68 19.39 -1.30
CA LEU A 106 -4.51 18.77 -0.68
C LEU A 106 -3.91 17.79 -1.67
N GLU A 107 -2.63 17.99 -1.94
CA GLU A 107 -1.82 17.05 -2.69
C GLU A 107 -1.18 16.08 -1.69
N LEU A 108 -1.28 14.78 -1.98
CA LEU A 108 -0.48 13.78 -1.29
C LEU A 108 0.94 13.88 -1.83
N GLU A 109 1.74 14.76 -1.21
CA GLU A 109 3.18 14.84 -1.47
C GLU A 109 3.84 13.53 -1.00
N ASN A 110 4.71 12.96 -1.85
CA ASN A 110 5.49 11.75 -1.56
C ASN A 110 4.67 10.50 -1.21
N TRP A 111 4.03 9.88 -2.20
CA TRP A 111 3.77 8.45 -2.16
C TRP A 111 5.04 7.67 -2.58
N SER A 112 6.13 7.88 -1.82
CA SER A 112 7.40 7.16 -1.98
C SER A 112 7.50 6.02 -0.97
#